data_AF-A0A8B6CNE5-F1
#
_entry.id   AF-A0A8B6CNE5-F1
#
_cell.length_a   1.000
_cell.length_b   1.000
_cell.length_c   1.000
_cell.angle_alpha   90.00
_cell.angle_beta   90.00
_cell.angle_gamma   90.00
#
_symmetry.space_group_name_H-M   'P 1'
#
loop_
_entity.id
_entity.type
_entity.pdbx_description
1 polymer ?
#
loop_
_entity_poly.entity_id
_entity_poly.type
_entity_poly.pdbx_seq_one_letter_code
_entity_poly.pdbx_strand_id
1 'polypeptide(L)'
;MMHQSSIADETYNYNRIDFRIIQALMTITTAQAKSCSHILPPPEQCRNTEKGEDYVGKWSKTETGKNCQRWDQQYPHTHAFFLDGKDSENYCRNFDGSSRPWCYTEDPYTEREYCAIHKCAPEDPEDVDECRKSAKGTEYKGRISLTQTGRTCQYWERQYPHKHPFSISFKTEHNYCRNPDNSGQPWCYTNDPTTRWEYCQIPMCGYISL
;
A
#
# COMPACT_ATOMS: atom_id res chain seq x y z
N MET A 1 73.86 21.14 -35.44
CA MET A 1 73.22 21.02 -34.11
C MET A 1 71.96 21.87 -34.10
N MET A 2 70.83 21.26 -34.44
CA MET A 2 69.47 21.69 -34.11
C MET A 2 68.56 20.46 -34.18
N HIS A 3 67.58 20.45 -33.28
CA HIS A 3 66.51 19.48 -33.03
C HIS A 3 65.82 18.89 -34.27
N GLN A 4 65.35 17.64 -34.17
CA GLN A 4 63.93 17.37 -33.86
C GLN A 4 63.65 15.89 -33.59
N SER A 5 62.81 15.72 -32.57
CA SER A 5 62.20 14.51 -32.05
C SER A 5 61.22 13.88 -33.04
N SER A 6 61.25 12.55 -33.17
CA SER A 6 60.23 11.77 -33.87
C SER A 6 59.43 10.98 -32.83
N ILE A 7 58.15 11.33 -32.74
CA ILE A 7 57.11 10.65 -31.98
C ILE A 7 56.59 9.52 -32.88
N ALA A 8 56.65 8.27 -32.42
CA ALA A 8 55.99 7.14 -33.07
C ALA A 8 54.74 6.76 -32.26
N ASP A 9 53.64 7.01 -32.96
CA ASP A 9 52.20 6.84 -32.75
C ASP A 9 51.71 5.60 -31.97
N GLU A 10 50.63 5.85 -31.23
CA GLU A 10 49.79 4.90 -30.50
C GLU A 10 48.86 4.17 -31.46
N THR A 11 48.73 2.84 -31.37
CA THR A 11 47.53 2.16 -31.88
C THR A 11 47.07 1.08 -30.89
N TYR A 12 46.33 1.51 -29.88
CA TYR A 12 45.53 0.62 -29.04
C TYR A 12 44.35 0.11 -29.87
N ASN A 13 44.35 -1.17 -30.20
CA ASN A 13 43.36 -1.79 -31.08
C ASN A 13 41.99 -1.90 -30.39
N TYR A 14 41.10 -0.94 -30.67
CA TYR A 14 39.73 -0.86 -30.15
C TYR A 14 38.74 -1.74 -30.92
N ASN A 15 39.07 -3.01 -31.20
CA ASN A 15 38.15 -3.91 -31.92
C ASN A 15 38.14 -5.34 -31.39
N ARG A 16 37.89 -5.48 -30.09
CA ARG A 16 37.41 -6.74 -29.54
C ARG A 16 36.36 -6.49 -28.47
N ILE A 17 35.21 -5.98 -28.91
CA ILE A 17 34.04 -5.94 -28.07
C ILE A 17 33.64 -7.39 -27.81
N ASP A 18 33.87 -7.85 -26.58
CA ASP A 18 33.49 -9.19 -26.15
C ASP A 18 31.96 -9.28 -26.16
N PHE A 19 31.41 -10.13 -27.04
CA PHE A 19 29.97 -10.37 -27.15
C PHE A 19 29.35 -10.84 -25.83
N ARG A 20 30.15 -11.41 -24.90
CA ARG A 20 29.68 -11.78 -23.56
C ARG A 20 29.45 -10.56 -22.66
N ILE A 21 30.19 -9.47 -22.86
CA ILE A 21 29.99 -8.20 -22.13
C ILE A 21 28.76 -7.45 -22.67
N ILE A 22 28.51 -7.48 -23.98
CA ILE A 22 27.26 -6.91 -24.55
C ILE A 22 26.03 -7.68 -24.04
N GLN A 23 26.10 -9.02 -23.93
CA GLN A 23 25.00 -9.80 -23.34
C GLN A 23 24.81 -9.56 -21.83
N ALA A 24 25.88 -9.27 -21.09
CA ALA A 24 25.80 -8.93 -19.66
C ALA A 24 25.26 -7.50 -19.42
N LEU A 25 25.44 -6.55 -20.35
CA LEU A 25 24.91 -5.19 -20.25
C LEU A 25 23.49 -5.04 -20.84
N MET A 26 23.12 -5.86 -21.84
CA MET A 26 21.75 -5.93 -22.38
C MET A 26 20.79 -6.77 -21.52
N THR A 27 21.29 -7.52 -20.53
CA THR A 27 20.44 -8.23 -19.55
C THR A 27 20.18 -7.42 -18.28
N ILE A 28 20.80 -6.25 -18.13
CA ILE A 28 20.53 -5.33 -17.00
C ILE A 28 19.41 -4.31 -17.34
N THR A 29 18.99 -4.21 -18.61
CA THR A 29 18.02 -3.17 -19.05
C THR A 29 16.58 -3.63 -19.28
N THR A 30 16.20 -4.87 -18.99
CA THR A 30 14.79 -5.28 -18.99
C THR A 30 14.43 -6.22 -17.85
N ALA A 31 14.73 -5.83 -16.61
CA ALA A 31 13.76 -6.09 -15.57
C ALA A 31 12.55 -5.21 -15.89
N GLN A 32 11.61 -5.72 -16.69
CA GLN A 32 10.27 -5.18 -16.69
C GLN A 32 9.82 -5.24 -15.24
N ALA A 33 9.86 -4.10 -14.56
CA ALA A 33 8.96 -3.84 -13.46
C ALA A 33 7.59 -4.22 -14.01
N LYS A 34 7.05 -5.35 -13.53
CA LYS A 34 5.65 -5.66 -13.77
C LYS A 34 4.90 -4.45 -13.23
N SER A 35 4.45 -3.62 -14.15
CA SER A 35 3.49 -2.55 -13.92
C SER A 35 2.41 -3.14 -13.03
N CYS A 36 2.31 -2.68 -11.78
CA CYS A 36 1.16 -2.99 -10.94
C CYS A 36 0.01 -2.09 -11.37
N SER A 37 -0.37 -2.22 -12.65
CA SER A 37 -1.67 -1.78 -13.13
C SER A 37 -2.68 -2.75 -12.54
N HIS A 38 -3.36 -2.35 -11.46
CA HIS A 38 -4.52 -3.05 -10.89
C HIS A 38 -4.36 -4.57 -10.78
N ILE A 39 -3.38 -5.06 -10.02
CA ILE A 39 -3.52 -6.42 -9.48
C ILE A 39 -4.55 -6.29 -8.35
N LEU A 40 -5.83 -6.50 -8.67
CA LEU A 40 -6.82 -6.84 -7.64
C LEU A 40 -6.14 -7.89 -6.74
N PRO A 41 -6.23 -7.76 -5.40
CA PRO A 41 -5.70 -8.79 -4.52
C PRO A 41 -6.20 -10.13 -5.06
N PRO A 42 -5.36 -11.19 -5.10
CA PRO A 42 -5.80 -12.48 -5.59
C PRO A 42 -7.18 -12.76 -4.98
N PRO A 43 -8.16 -13.28 -5.74
CA PRO A 43 -9.54 -13.47 -5.26
C PRO A 43 -9.62 -14.32 -3.97
N GLU A 44 -8.50 -14.93 -3.57
CA GLU A 44 -8.31 -15.59 -2.29
C GLU A 44 -8.15 -14.65 -1.06
N GLN A 45 -7.95 -13.35 -1.26
CA GLN A 45 -7.63 -12.37 -0.20
C GLN A 45 -8.74 -11.33 0.05
N CYS A 46 -9.79 -11.32 -0.76
CA CYS A 46 -10.83 -10.30 -0.70
C CYS A 46 -12.17 -10.83 -1.25
N ARG A 47 -13.27 -10.14 -0.93
CA ARG A 47 -14.63 -10.46 -1.42
C ARG A 47 -15.09 -9.45 -2.48
N ASN A 48 -15.87 -9.87 -3.48
CA ASN A 48 -16.41 -8.93 -4.45
C ASN A 48 -17.82 -8.45 -4.07
N THR A 49 -18.59 -9.26 -3.34
CA THR A 49 -19.94 -8.87 -2.89
C THR A 49 -19.92 -8.20 -1.51
N GLU A 50 -20.95 -7.40 -1.23
CA GLU A 50 -21.16 -6.74 0.06
C GLU A 50 -21.17 -7.71 1.23
N LYS A 51 -21.75 -8.90 1.03
CA LYS A 51 -21.86 -9.95 2.04
C LYS A 51 -20.74 -10.97 1.98
N GLY A 52 -19.95 -11.01 0.92
CA GLY A 52 -18.90 -12.00 0.72
C GLY A 52 -19.42 -13.43 0.52
N GLU A 53 -20.60 -13.59 -0.07
CA GLU A 53 -21.15 -14.90 -0.46
C GLU A 53 -20.29 -15.55 -1.56
N ASP A 54 -19.59 -14.72 -2.36
CA ASP A 54 -18.67 -15.13 -3.40
C ASP A 54 -17.25 -15.45 -2.89
N TYR A 55 -16.98 -15.26 -1.59
CA TYR A 55 -15.64 -15.43 -1.05
C TYR A 55 -15.24 -16.90 -0.96
N VAL A 56 -14.28 -17.30 -1.81
CA VAL A 56 -13.73 -18.67 -1.88
C VAL A 56 -12.26 -18.74 -1.48
N GLY A 57 -11.76 -17.70 -0.81
CA GLY A 57 -10.37 -17.61 -0.39
C GLY A 57 -10.02 -18.46 0.84
N LYS A 58 -8.78 -18.31 1.28
CA LYS A 58 -8.15 -19.15 2.31
C LYS A 58 -8.00 -18.47 3.68
N TRP A 59 -8.73 -17.39 3.91
CA TRP A 59 -8.70 -16.69 5.20
C TRP A 59 -9.32 -17.55 6.29
N SER A 60 -8.60 -17.79 7.39
CA SER A 60 -8.98 -18.72 8.46
C SER A 60 -8.87 -18.11 9.86
N LYS A 61 -8.93 -16.77 9.95
CA LYS A 61 -8.95 -16.03 11.23
C LYS A 61 -10.12 -15.06 11.30
N THR A 62 -10.70 -14.95 12.49
CA THR A 62 -11.80 -14.03 12.80
C THR A 62 -11.30 -12.59 12.90
N GLU A 63 -12.21 -11.62 13.00
CA GLU A 63 -11.86 -10.20 13.20
C GLU A 63 -11.00 -9.94 14.44
N THR A 64 -11.28 -10.65 15.54
CA THR A 64 -10.48 -10.55 16.77
C THR A 64 -9.24 -11.45 16.74
N GLY A 65 -8.98 -12.13 15.61
CA GLY A 65 -7.78 -12.94 15.39
C GLY A 65 -7.86 -14.38 15.88
N LYS A 66 -9.05 -14.87 16.26
CA LYS A 66 -9.24 -16.29 16.65
C LYS A 66 -9.10 -17.19 15.42
N ASN A 67 -8.56 -18.39 15.62
CA ASN A 67 -8.49 -19.38 14.56
C ASN A 67 -9.86 -19.99 14.30
N CYS A 68 -10.16 -20.25 13.04
CA CYS A 68 -11.36 -20.96 12.65
C CYS A 68 -11.24 -22.47 12.91
N GLN A 69 -12.31 -23.07 13.43
CA GLN A 69 -12.53 -24.51 13.44
C GLN A 69 -12.79 -24.99 12.00
N ARG A 70 -12.29 -26.18 11.65
CA ARG A 70 -12.55 -26.80 10.34
C ARG A 70 -14.03 -27.17 10.21
N TRP A 71 -14.60 -27.00 9.02
CA TRP A 71 -16.01 -27.31 8.78
C TRP A 71 -16.33 -28.82 8.84
N ASP A 72 -15.33 -29.69 8.73
CA ASP A 72 -15.49 -31.14 8.91
C ASP A 72 -15.31 -31.60 10.37
N GLN A 73 -14.90 -30.70 11.28
CA GLN A 73 -14.72 -31.01 12.70
C GLN A 73 -15.98 -30.67 13.51
N GLN A 74 -16.20 -31.45 14.55
CA GLN A 74 -17.33 -31.30 15.47
C GLN A 74 -16.90 -30.91 16.89
N TYR A 75 -15.69 -30.36 17.03
CA TYR A 75 -15.10 -29.92 18.29
C TYR A 75 -14.22 -28.67 18.04
N PRO A 76 -14.24 -27.65 18.91
CA PRO A 76 -15.03 -27.55 20.15
C PRO A 76 -16.55 -27.36 19.94
N HIS A 77 -16.98 -26.87 18.77
CA HIS A 77 -18.38 -26.58 18.51
C HIS A 77 -18.98 -27.63 17.58
N THR A 78 -20.04 -28.30 18.02
CA THR A 78 -20.81 -29.21 17.16
C THR A 78 -21.75 -28.42 16.27
N HIS A 79 -21.81 -28.71 14.98
CA HIS A 79 -22.64 -27.97 14.04
C HIS A 79 -23.13 -28.79 12.84
N ALA A 80 -24.28 -28.38 12.29
CA ALA A 80 -24.93 -29.03 11.15
C ALA A 80 -24.26 -28.73 9.79
N PHE A 81 -23.35 -27.74 9.74
CA PHE A 81 -22.63 -27.37 8.52
C PHE A 81 -21.44 -28.29 8.31
N PHE A 82 -21.70 -29.52 7.85
CA PHE A 82 -20.66 -30.46 7.44
C PHE A 82 -20.36 -30.25 5.96
N LEU A 83 -19.20 -29.65 5.66
CA LEU A 83 -18.74 -29.42 4.28
C LEU A 83 -17.71 -30.49 3.91
N ASP A 84 -18.01 -31.31 2.92
CA ASP A 84 -17.06 -32.27 2.33
C ASP A 84 -16.24 -31.63 1.20
N GLY A 85 -15.02 -32.12 0.96
CA GLY A 85 -14.18 -31.69 -0.17
C GLY A 85 -13.33 -30.43 0.11
N LYS A 86 -13.18 -29.53 -0.88
CA LYS A 86 -12.27 -28.36 -0.82
C LYS A 86 -12.64 -27.34 0.27
N ASP A 87 -13.89 -27.35 0.72
CA ASP A 87 -14.41 -26.49 1.78
C ASP A 87 -14.46 -27.18 3.16
N SER A 88 -13.88 -28.38 3.30
CA SER A 88 -13.67 -29.05 4.61
C SER A 88 -12.61 -28.39 5.50
N GLU A 89 -11.83 -27.48 4.92
CA GLU A 89 -10.83 -26.69 5.65
C GLU A 89 -11.50 -25.72 6.64
N ASN A 90 -10.73 -24.81 7.24
CA ASN A 90 -11.24 -23.83 8.20
C ASN A 90 -11.35 -22.41 7.63
N TYR A 91 -11.62 -22.30 6.34
CA TYR A 91 -11.71 -20.99 5.70
C TYR A 91 -13.06 -20.33 5.97
N CYS A 92 -13.06 -19.02 6.16
CA CYS A 92 -14.29 -18.24 6.38
C CYS A 92 -15.23 -18.36 5.17
N ARG A 93 -16.52 -18.53 5.43
CA ARG A 93 -17.56 -18.70 4.41
C ARG A 93 -18.83 -17.94 4.78
N ASN A 94 -19.71 -17.73 3.81
CA ASN A 94 -21.02 -17.13 4.03
C ASN A 94 -22.11 -17.90 3.25
N PHE A 95 -22.40 -19.14 3.65
CA PHE A 95 -23.43 -19.96 3.02
C PHE A 95 -24.84 -19.71 3.59
N ASP A 96 -24.95 -19.06 4.76
CA ASP A 96 -26.22 -18.84 5.47
C ASP A 96 -26.84 -17.46 5.19
N GLY A 97 -26.24 -16.68 4.28
CA GLY A 97 -26.71 -15.34 3.91
C GLY A 97 -26.49 -14.29 5.01
N SER A 98 -25.62 -14.60 5.99
CA SER A 98 -25.17 -13.67 7.02
C SER A 98 -24.65 -12.36 6.44
N SER A 99 -24.52 -11.34 7.28
CA SER A 99 -24.02 -10.02 6.88
C SER A 99 -22.63 -10.06 6.26
N ARG A 100 -21.77 -11.00 6.70
CA ARG A 100 -20.36 -11.14 6.31
C ARG A 100 -19.90 -12.60 6.42
N PRO A 101 -18.76 -12.97 5.80
CA PRO A 101 -18.17 -14.29 6.01
C PRO A 101 -17.76 -14.50 7.46
N TRP A 102 -17.93 -15.72 7.93
CA TRP A 102 -17.72 -16.15 9.30
C TRP A 102 -17.17 -17.58 9.35
N CYS A 103 -16.76 -18.01 10.54
CA CYS A 103 -16.42 -19.40 10.83
C CYS A 103 -16.78 -19.75 12.29
N TYR A 104 -16.91 -21.04 12.58
CA TYR A 104 -16.81 -21.51 13.97
C TYR A 104 -15.38 -21.30 14.46
N THR A 105 -15.16 -21.07 15.76
CA THR A 105 -13.80 -20.79 16.27
C THR A 105 -13.22 -21.95 17.07
N GLU A 106 -11.90 -22.05 17.15
CA GLU A 106 -11.22 -23.01 18.04
C GLU A 106 -11.33 -22.63 19.54
N ASP A 107 -11.82 -21.43 19.85
CA ASP A 107 -12.09 -20.99 21.22
C ASP A 107 -13.42 -21.60 21.71
N PRO A 108 -13.41 -22.44 22.77
CA PRO A 108 -14.62 -23.09 23.27
C PRO A 108 -15.66 -22.09 23.84
N TYR A 109 -15.27 -20.83 24.09
CA TYR A 109 -16.18 -19.79 24.58
C TYR A 109 -16.78 -18.93 23.47
N THR A 110 -16.24 -19.02 22.25
CA THR A 110 -16.70 -18.24 21.09
C THR A 110 -17.18 -19.20 20.01
N GLU A 111 -18.48 -19.49 19.98
CA GLU A 111 -19.03 -20.46 19.01
C GLU A 111 -18.71 -20.08 17.56
N ARG A 112 -19.09 -18.87 17.15
CA ARG A 112 -18.82 -18.35 15.80
C ARG A 112 -18.50 -16.86 15.83
N GLU A 113 -17.75 -16.41 14.84
CA GLU A 113 -17.40 -14.99 14.71
C GLU A 113 -17.17 -14.61 13.24
N TYR A 114 -17.40 -13.34 12.91
CA TYR A 114 -17.12 -12.81 11.58
C TYR A 114 -15.61 -12.75 11.31
N CYS A 115 -15.26 -12.78 10.03
CA CYS A 115 -13.89 -12.62 9.55
C CYS A 115 -13.69 -11.26 8.90
N ALA A 116 -12.53 -10.64 9.11
CA ALA A 116 -12.15 -9.33 8.54
C ALA A 116 -11.76 -9.43 7.05
N ILE A 117 -12.67 -9.90 6.20
CA ILE A 117 -12.44 -10.00 4.75
C ILE A 117 -12.92 -8.71 4.08
N HIS A 118 -11.97 -7.96 3.52
CA HIS A 118 -12.22 -6.70 2.83
C HIS A 118 -12.69 -6.91 1.40
N LYS A 119 -13.30 -5.89 0.79
CA LYS A 119 -13.68 -5.94 -0.61
C LYS A 119 -12.46 -5.88 -1.53
N CYS A 120 -12.53 -6.50 -2.70
CA CYS A 120 -11.49 -6.39 -3.72
C CYS A 120 -11.49 -4.97 -4.35
N ALA A 121 -10.74 -4.04 -3.73
CA ALA A 121 -10.31 -2.67 -4.12
C ALA A 121 -11.23 -1.72 -4.93
N PRO A 122 -11.13 -0.39 -4.66
CA PRO A 122 -11.36 0.29 -3.39
C PRO A 122 -12.84 0.76 -3.34
N GLU A 123 -13.52 0.91 -2.22
CA GLU A 123 -13.23 1.88 -1.16
C GLU A 123 -13.85 1.34 0.13
N ASP A 124 -13.02 1.08 1.13
CA ASP A 124 -13.43 1.46 2.47
C ASP A 124 -13.20 2.97 2.56
N PRO A 125 -14.17 3.82 2.92
CA PRO A 125 -13.91 5.23 3.20
C PRO A 125 -12.84 5.44 4.30
N GLU A 126 -12.44 4.37 5.01
CA GLU A 126 -11.32 4.36 5.95
C GLU A 126 -9.97 3.91 5.36
N ASP A 127 -9.93 3.33 4.15
CA ASP A 127 -8.70 2.89 3.47
C ASP A 127 -8.24 3.93 2.44
N VAL A 128 -7.71 5.03 2.95
CA VAL A 128 -7.23 6.14 2.12
C VAL A 128 -5.85 5.83 1.59
N ASP A 129 -5.68 5.85 0.26
CA ASP A 129 -4.37 5.70 -0.42
C ASP A 129 -3.31 6.61 0.25
N GLU A 130 -2.31 6.01 0.90
CA GLU A 130 -1.17 6.71 1.49
C GLU A 130 -0.10 7.13 0.45
N CYS A 131 -0.51 7.26 -0.81
CA CYS A 131 0.33 7.61 -1.93
C CYS A 131 -0.32 8.68 -2.82
N ARG A 132 0.51 9.46 -3.50
CA ARG A 132 0.07 10.43 -4.53
C ARG A 132 0.08 9.77 -5.91
N LYS A 133 -0.88 10.12 -6.74
CA LYS A 133 -1.06 9.63 -8.13
C LYS A 133 -0.38 10.56 -9.14
N SER A 134 -0.20 11.83 -8.79
CA SER A 134 0.49 12.84 -9.58
C SER A 134 1.73 13.38 -8.85
N ALA A 135 2.68 13.93 -9.61
CA ALA A 135 3.85 14.59 -9.01
C ALA A 135 3.44 15.72 -8.05
N LYS A 136 2.37 16.45 -8.36
CA LYS A 136 1.88 17.53 -7.49
C LYS A 136 1.13 17.02 -6.26
N GLY A 137 0.53 15.83 -6.32
CA GLY A 137 -0.26 15.27 -5.23
C GLY A 137 -1.44 16.14 -4.80
N THR A 138 -2.05 16.91 -5.71
CA THR A 138 -3.25 17.71 -5.41
C THR A 138 -4.45 16.83 -5.03
N GLU A 139 -4.47 15.60 -5.50
CA GLU A 139 -5.46 14.57 -5.21
C GLU A 139 -5.16 13.76 -3.94
N TYR A 140 -4.00 13.96 -3.30
CA TYR A 140 -3.59 13.18 -2.14
C TYR A 140 -4.53 13.41 -0.94
N LYS A 141 -5.08 12.32 -0.40
CA LYS A 141 -6.01 12.33 0.74
C LYS A 141 -5.54 11.50 1.94
N GLY A 142 -4.39 10.84 1.85
CA GLY A 142 -3.84 10.03 2.94
C GLY A 142 -3.50 10.81 4.22
N ARG A 143 -2.95 10.13 5.21
CA ARG A 143 -2.81 10.55 6.61
C ARG A 143 -1.38 10.88 7.02
N ILE A 144 -0.43 10.93 6.08
CA ILE A 144 0.93 11.40 6.37
C ILE A 144 0.85 12.82 6.96
N SER A 145 1.43 12.99 8.15
CA SER A 145 1.41 14.23 8.95
C SER A 145 2.82 14.66 9.42
N LEU A 146 3.83 14.17 8.72
CA LEU A 146 5.23 14.52 8.91
C LEU A 146 5.78 15.16 7.62
N THR A 147 6.60 16.19 7.79
CA THR A 147 7.34 16.80 6.69
C THR A 147 8.46 15.87 6.22
N GLN A 148 9.07 16.17 5.06
CA GLN A 148 10.19 15.41 4.52
C GLN A 148 11.41 15.33 5.46
N THR A 149 11.57 16.28 6.39
CA THR A 149 12.60 16.25 7.43
C THR A 149 12.10 15.74 8.79
N GLY A 150 10.86 15.25 8.86
CA GLY A 150 10.29 14.63 10.06
C GLY A 150 9.64 15.61 11.06
N ARG A 151 9.39 16.87 10.68
CA ARG A 151 8.66 17.80 11.56
C ARG A 151 7.18 17.43 11.58
N THR A 152 6.57 17.51 12.77
CA THR A 152 5.12 17.31 12.91
C THR A 152 4.35 18.45 12.27
N CYS A 153 3.36 18.10 11.45
CA CYS A 153 2.45 19.07 10.86
C CYS A 153 1.52 19.70 11.91
N GLN A 154 1.30 21.00 11.78
CA GLN A 154 0.26 21.76 12.46
C GLN A 154 -1.11 21.36 11.88
N TYR A 155 -2.11 21.22 12.75
CA TYR A 155 -3.50 21.04 12.32
C TYR A 155 -3.97 22.23 11.49
N TRP A 156 -4.57 21.97 10.33
CA TRP A 156 -5.08 23.00 9.43
C TRP A 156 -6.10 23.90 10.13
N GLU A 157 -6.94 23.38 11.01
CA GLU A 157 -7.90 24.23 11.74
C GLU A 157 -7.24 25.17 12.76
N ARG A 158 -6.00 24.90 13.19
CA ARG A 158 -5.29 25.69 14.20
C ARG A 158 -4.58 26.88 13.55
N GLN A 159 -4.48 27.97 14.30
CA GLN A 159 -3.82 29.23 13.88
C GLN A 159 -2.52 29.51 14.65
N TYR A 160 -1.98 28.50 15.33
CA TYR A 160 -0.74 28.57 16.11
C TYR A 160 0.06 27.27 15.90
N PRO A 161 1.40 27.33 15.76
CA PRO A 161 2.24 28.53 15.76
C PRO A 161 2.08 29.44 14.54
N HIS A 162 1.57 28.93 13.42
CA HIS A 162 1.49 29.68 12.17
C HIS A 162 0.04 30.03 11.81
N LYS A 163 -0.28 31.33 11.73
CA LYS A 163 -1.55 31.82 11.16
C LYS A 163 -1.59 31.59 9.66
N HIS A 164 -2.74 31.20 9.11
CA HIS A 164 -2.89 30.88 7.68
C HIS A 164 -4.34 30.89 7.19
N PRO A 165 -4.60 31.05 5.87
CA PRO A 165 -5.97 31.21 5.34
C PRO A 165 -6.78 29.90 5.23
N PHE A 166 -6.13 28.75 5.33
CA PHE A 166 -6.77 27.44 5.09
C PHE A 166 -7.57 26.84 6.28
N SER A 167 -7.71 27.54 7.41
CA SER A 167 -8.31 26.93 8.61
C SER A 167 -9.79 26.56 8.48
N ILE A 168 -10.52 27.25 7.62
CA ILE A 168 -11.93 26.96 7.37
C ILE A 168 -12.06 25.90 6.28
N SER A 169 -11.38 26.08 5.14
CA SER A 169 -11.50 25.19 3.98
C SER A 169 -10.89 23.80 4.19
N PHE A 170 -9.95 23.65 5.13
CA PHE A 170 -9.27 22.38 5.44
C PHE A 170 -9.51 21.92 6.89
N LYS A 171 -10.57 22.41 7.54
CA LYS A 171 -10.86 22.09 8.95
C LYS A 171 -10.91 20.59 9.23
N THR A 172 -11.48 19.81 8.32
CA THR A 172 -11.67 18.35 8.46
C THR A 172 -10.46 17.52 8.02
N GLU A 173 -9.39 18.16 7.55
CA GLU A 173 -8.21 17.48 6.98
C GLU A 173 -7.13 17.24 8.06
N HIS A 174 -7.48 17.39 9.34
CA HIS A 174 -6.61 17.24 10.51
C HIS A 174 -5.29 18.02 10.35
N ASN A 175 -4.15 17.34 10.44
CA ASN A 175 -2.82 17.87 10.17
C ASN A 175 -2.14 17.11 9.03
N TYR A 176 -2.92 16.48 8.15
CA TYR A 176 -2.37 15.68 7.06
C TYR A 176 -1.81 16.56 5.95
N CYS A 177 -0.77 16.10 5.27
CA CYS A 177 -0.16 16.83 4.17
C CYS A 177 -1.15 17.03 3.02
N ARG A 178 -1.25 18.25 2.49
CA ARG A 178 -2.17 18.61 1.40
C ARG A 178 -1.48 19.56 0.43
N ASN A 179 -2.04 19.70 -0.76
CA ASN A 179 -1.59 20.68 -1.75
C ASN A 179 -2.75 21.58 -2.19
N PRO A 180 -3.23 22.48 -1.32
CA PRO A 180 -4.41 23.30 -1.59
C PRO A 180 -4.17 24.41 -2.62
N ASP A 181 -2.91 24.76 -2.87
CA ASP A 181 -2.47 25.91 -3.66
C ASP A 181 -1.73 25.51 -4.95
N ASN A 182 -1.82 24.24 -5.35
CA ASN A 182 -1.22 23.70 -6.58
C ASN A 182 0.30 23.88 -6.66
N SER A 183 0.95 23.86 -5.49
CA SER A 183 2.40 23.87 -5.28
C SER A 183 3.08 22.63 -5.87
N GLY A 184 4.40 22.52 -5.72
CA GLY A 184 5.20 21.45 -6.32
C GLY A 184 4.86 20.05 -5.81
N GLN A 185 4.44 19.92 -4.54
CA GLN A 185 4.03 18.67 -3.89
C GLN A 185 3.22 18.94 -2.62
N PRO A 186 2.61 17.91 -1.98
CA PRO A 186 1.92 18.09 -0.71
C PRO A 186 2.84 18.65 0.38
N TRP A 187 2.29 19.54 1.20
CA TRP A 187 2.99 20.24 2.26
C TRP A 187 2.06 20.43 3.46
N CYS A 188 2.62 20.91 4.56
CA CYS A 188 1.85 21.35 5.73
C CYS A 188 2.54 22.52 6.44
N TYR A 189 1.77 23.29 7.21
CA TYR A 189 2.37 24.12 8.26
C TYR A 189 2.99 23.22 9.32
N THR A 190 4.08 23.62 9.97
CA THR A 190 4.74 22.78 10.98
C THR A 190 4.41 23.24 12.40
N ASN A 191 4.52 22.35 13.39
CA ASN A 191 4.44 22.74 14.81
C ASN A 191 5.72 23.41 15.33
N ASP A 192 6.78 23.51 14.52
CA ASP A 192 8.00 24.22 14.85
C ASP A 192 7.80 25.74 14.60
N PRO A 193 7.89 26.59 15.63
CA PRO A 193 7.70 28.04 15.49
C PRO A 193 8.69 28.72 14.53
N THR A 194 9.84 28.09 14.26
CA THR A 194 10.89 28.62 13.37
C THR A 194 10.72 28.20 11.91
N THR A 195 9.97 27.13 11.66
CA THR A 195 9.75 26.58 10.32
C THR A 195 8.27 26.71 9.95
N ARG A 196 7.92 27.74 9.18
CA ARG A 196 6.51 28.05 8.88
C ARG A 196 5.77 26.89 8.22
N TRP A 197 6.33 26.35 7.14
CA TRP A 197 5.76 25.25 6.38
C TRP A 197 6.89 24.46 5.73
N GLU A 198 6.61 23.23 5.34
CA GLU A 198 7.55 22.39 4.63
C GLU A 198 6.80 21.35 3.78
N TYR A 199 7.44 20.89 2.72
CA TYR A 199 6.91 19.78 1.94
C TYR A 199 6.95 18.46 2.70
N CYS A 200 6.07 17.55 2.30
CA CYS A 200 6.00 16.20 2.80
C CYS A 200 6.53 15.20 1.76
N GLN A 201 7.17 14.15 2.26
CA GLN A 201 7.61 13.04 1.42
C GLN A 201 6.44 12.06 1.26
N ILE A 202 5.67 12.22 0.17
CA ILE A 202 4.55 11.33 -0.16
C ILE A 202 4.98 10.37 -1.29
N PRO A 203 4.90 9.04 -1.09
CA PRO A 203 5.28 8.07 -2.10
C PRO A 203 4.33 8.16 -3.31
N MET A 204 4.84 7.88 -4.51
CA MET A 204 4.00 7.74 -5.70
C MET A 204 3.30 6.38 -5.64
N CYS A 205 2.01 6.32 -5.97
CA CYS A 205 1.30 5.05 -6.04
C CYS A 205 2.00 4.13 -7.04
N GLY A 206 2.17 2.85 -6.66
CA GLY A 206 2.92 1.87 -7.45
C GLY A 206 4.44 1.90 -7.26
N TYR A 207 4.97 2.82 -6.44
CA TYR A 207 6.39 2.86 -6.04
C TYR A 207 6.49 2.81 -4.52
N ILE A 208 6.97 1.69 -3.98
CA ILE A 208 7.29 1.59 -2.55
C ILE A 208 8.59 2.36 -2.31
N SER A 209 8.57 3.36 -1.44
CA SER A 209 9.80 3.93 -0.88
C SER A 209 10.43 2.88 0.04
N LEU A 210 11.57 2.32 -0.39
CA LEU A 210 12.40 1.40 0.40
C LEU A 210 12.99 2.10 1.63
#